data_AF-A0A1G2YMC4-F1
#
_entry.id   AF-A0A1G2YMC4-F1
#
_cell.length_a   1.000
_cell.length_b   1.000
_cell.length_c   1.000
_cell.angle_alpha   90.00
_cell.angle_beta   90.00
_cell.angle_gamma   90.00
#
_symmetry.space_group_name_H-M   'P 1'
#
loop_
_entity.id
_entity.type
_entity.pdbx_description
1 polymer ?
#
loop_
_entity_poly.entity_id
_entity_poly.type
_entity_poly.pdbx_seq_one_letter_code
_entity_poly.pdbx_strand_id
1 'polypeptide(L)'
;MHGQIKELCSNYGKIDGIWFDNQTPTSYDTEKLFSMMRSLQPNIIINNRCGSAADFDTPEGVVGRFQVDRPWESCIPMGTQWSWRSQDKLKSSNECITTLIQCAGGGGNLALDIAPVPDGKIEQRQVERLKNIGQWLEKYGQTIYGTSGGPFKPCKWAASTYRDNNIFLHLFGWRDGEVKLPPINNKIISAKLLTGGKMEFRQNDTEIVLSVPQENRHDIDTIVEITIDGSAKDIVPVNLSSGSLAFTKPASASSTYNMDFSADKAFDDDDSTRWAAADSNDARQSRLEVDLGQEQTISVILISEFGSKIQSYELQQEVENEWKTFHSGTTIGIRHTIMLPMPVAAQKVRLNILKSSENSPSIYELQLFDSQLAELWKD
;
A
#
# COMPACT_ATOMS: atom_id res chain seq x y z
N MET A 1 12.40 12.18 -30.39
CA MET A 1 12.49 12.32 -28.92
C MET A 1 13.46 13.42 -28.47
N HIS A 2 14.78 13.30 -28.60
CA HIS A 2 15.75 14.30 -28.09
C HIS A 2 15.42 15.75 -28.50
N GLY A 3 15.09 15.99 -29.79
CA GLY A 3 14.70 17.32 -30.26
C GLY A 3 13.44 17.89 -29.57
N GLN A 4 12.42 17.06 -29.32
CA GLN A 4 11.19 17.49 -28.64
C GLN A 4 11.43 17.79 -27.17
N ILE A 5 12.21 16.94 -26.48
CA ILE A 5 12.59 17.19 -25.09
C ILE A 5 13.41 18.48 -24.97
N LYS A 6 14.34 18.73 -25.91
CA LYS A 6 15.09 19.99 -25.96
C LYS A 6 14.16 21.19 -26.11
N GLU A 7 13.19 21.11 -27.01
CA GLU A 7 12.20 22.16 -27.23
C GLU A 7 11.40 22.46 -25.95
N LEU A 8 10.85 21.42 -25.30
CA LEU A 8 10.13 21.53 -24.04
C LEU A 8 10.99 22.19 -22.94
N CYS A 9 12.23 21.70 -22.75
CA CYS A 9 13.14 22.22 -21.75
C CYS A 9 13.72 23.61 -22.06
N SER A 10 13.57 24.14 -23.28
CA SER A 10 14.12 25.44 -23.67
C SER A 10 13.06 26.54 -23.77
N ASN A 11 11.83 26.18 -24.14
CA ASN A 11 10.83 27.17 -24.61
C ASN A 11 9.62 27.35 -23.69
N TYR A 12 9.45 26.52 -22.65
CA TYR A 12 8.24 26.50 -21.82
C TYR A 12 8.48 26.90 -20.35
N GLY A 13 9.56 27.65 -20.09
CA GLY A 13 9.90 28.14 -18.75
C GLY A 13 10.58 27.08 -17.89
N LYS A 14 10.38 27.16 -16.57
CA LYS A 14 10.92 26.18 -15.62
C LYS A 14 10.09 24.90 -15.70
N ILE A 15 10.75 23.77 -15.93
CA ILE A 15 10.14 22.44 -15.92
C ILE A 15 10.64 21.70 -14.70
N ASP A 16 9.73 21.39 -13.77
CA ASP A 16 10.08 20.70 -12.52
C ASP A 16 10.30 19.20 -12.75
N GLY A 17 9.58 18.57 -13.68
CA GLY A 17 9.76 17.14 -13.97
C GLY A 17 9.39 16.74 -15.39
N ILE A 18 9.96 15.63 -15.85
CA ILE A 18 9.57 14.95 -17.09
C ILE A 18 9.25 13.50 -16.76
N TRP A 19 8.07 13.06 -17.21
CA TRP A 19 7.55 11.73 -17.03
C TRP A 19 7.60 10.95 -18.35
N PHE A 20 8.39 9.89 -18.40
CA PHE A 20 8.49 8.97 -19.53
C PHE A 20 7.56 7.77 -19.31
N ASP A 21 7.03 7.21 -20.39
CA ASP A 21 6.14 6.05 -20.33
C ASP A 21 6.73 4.83 -21.05
N ASN A 22 7.91 4.37 -20.62
CA ASN A 22 8.51 3.14 -21.15
C ASN A 22 9.48 2.48 -20.16
N GLN A 23 9.14 1.31 -19.64
CA GLN A 23 10.00 0.63 -18.65
C GLN A 23 11.33 0.11 -19.23
N THR A 24 11.41 -0.20 -20.54
CA THR A 24 12.60 -0.79 -21.17
C THR A 24 12.88 -0.28 -22.60
N PRO A 25 13.03 1.04 -22.83
CA PRO A 25 13.40 1.56 -24.13
C PRO A 25 14.82 1.14 -24.51
N THR A 26 14.95 0.50 -25.67
CA THR A 26 16.24 0.07 -26.22
C THR A 26 16.94 1.14 -27.06
N SER A 27 16.33 2.32 -27.26
CA SER A 27 16.73 3.26 -28.34
C SER A 27 16.86 4.72 -27.93
N TYR A 28 16.80 5.04 -26.63
CA TYR A 28 16.69 6.43 -26.19
C TYR A 28 18.00 7.16 -25.93
N ASP A 29 19.13 6.45 -25.78
CA ASP A 29 20.41 7.05 -25.36
C ASP A 29 20.18 7.95 -24.13
N THR A 30 19.75 7.32 -23.04
CA THR A 30 19.24 7.96 -21.82
C THR A 30 20.28 8.85 -21.17
N GLU A 31 21.55 8.45 -21.17
CA GLU A 31 22.65 9.25 -20.63
C GLU A 31 22.75 10.61 -21.33
N LYS A 32 22.77 10.61 -22.67
CA LYS A 32 22.83 11.85 -23.45
C LYS A 32 21.57 12.69 -23.29
N LEU A 33 20.40 12.04 -23.24
CA LEU A 33 19.12 12.71 -23.05
C LEU A 33 19.08 13.44 -21.69
N PHE A 34 19.48 12.75 -20.62
CA PHE A 34 19.51 13.28 -19.27
C PHE A 34 20.52 14.41 -19.14
N SER A 35 21.73 14.23 -19.67
CA SER A 35 22.75 15.28 -19.68
C SER A 35 22.24 16.56 -20.36
N MET A 36 21.57 16.42 -21.51
CA MET A 36 20.93 17.55 -22.18
C MET A 36 19.82 18.18 -21.33
N MET A 37 18.89 17.39 -20.78
CA MET A 37 17.81 17.89 -19.91
C MET A 37 18.36 18.67 -18.73
N ARG A 38 19.37 18.12 -18.03
CA ARG A 38 20.02 18.72 -16.86
C ARG A 38 20.80 19.99 -17.20
N SER A 39 21.38 20.09 -18.40
CA SER A 39 22.04 21.31 -18.86
C SER A 39 21.05 22.47 -19.09
N LEU A 40 19.80 22.16 -19.47
CA LEU A 40 18.75 23.14 -19.74
C LEU A 40 17.89 23.44 -18.51
N GLN A 41 17.65 22.43 -17.67
CA GLN A 41 16.80 22.48 -16.48
C GLN A 41 17.54 21.76 -15.32
N PRO A 42 18.45 22.45 -14.60
CA PRO A 42 19.33 21.81 -13.61
C PRO A 42 18.60 21.05 -12.50
N ASN A 43 17.42 21.54 -12.10
CA ASN A 43 16.62 21.00 -10.99
C ASN A 43 15.48 20.08 -11.42
N ILE A 44 15.43 19.66 -12.69
CA ILE A 44 14.36 18.78 -13.18
C ILE A 44 14.32 17.46 -12.38
N ILE A 45 13.22 16.73 -12.35
CA ILE A 45 13.20 15.34 -11.87
C ILE A 45 12.66 14.42 -12.95
N ILE A 46 13.17 13.21 -13.01
CA ILE A 46 12.90 12.24 -14.07
C ILE A 46 12.50 10.92 -13.43
N ASN A 47 11.38 10.36 -13.88
CA ASN A 47 10.91 9.07 -13.40
C ASN A 47 11.72 7.89 -13.98
N ASN A 48 11.65 6.74 -13.30
CA ASN A 48 12.38 5.53 -13.69
C ASN A 48 11.83 4.78 -14.93
N ARG A 49 10.80 5.31 -15.61
CA ARG A 49 10.18 4.69 -16.79
C ARG A 49 10.78 5.18 -18.09
N CYS A 50 12.10 5.14 -18.16
CA CYS A 50 12.88 5.46 -19.36
C CYS A 50 14.04 4.49 -19.58
N GLY A 51 14.01 3.30 -18.96
CA GLY A 51 15.09 2.29 -19.09
C GLY A 51 16.34 2.61 -18.27
N SER A 52 16.22 3.50 -17.30
CA SER A 52 17.23 3.86 -16.30
C SER A 52 16.54 4.07 -14.96
N ALA A 53 17.28 3.92 -13.86
CA ALA A 53 16.75 4.18 -12.52
C ALA A 53 16.26 5.63 -12.36
N ALA A 54 16.88 6.60 -13.04
CA ALA A 54 16.54 8.03 -12.98
C ALA A 54 16.46 8.58 -11.53
N ASP A 55 15.51 9.46 -11.21
CA ASP A 55 15.45 10.16 -9.90
C ASP A 55 14.46 9.55 -8.91
N PHE A 56 13.33 8.99 -9.38
CA PHE A 56 12.28 8.44 -8.50
C PHE A 56 11.54 7.26 -9.12
N ASP A 57 10.96 6.41 -8.26
CA ASP A 57 10.19 5.23 -8.67
C ASP A 57 8.70 5.55 -8.92
N THR A 58 8.07 4.81 -9.83
CA THR A 58 6.65 5.02 -10.18
C THR A 58 5.79 3.76 -10.04
N PRO A 59 5.21 3.50 -8.86
CA PRO A 59 4.15 2.52 -8.69
C PRO A 59 2.89 2.98 -9.46
N GLU A 60 2.80 2.60 -10.74
CA GLU A 60 1.70 3.01 -11.61
C GLU A 60 0.40 2.27 -11.27
N GLY A 61 -0.69 3.03 -11.12
CA GLY A 61 -2.03 2.52 -10.90
C GLY A 61 -2.28 1.95 -9.49
N VAL A 62 -1.28 1.95 -8.63
CA VAL A 62 -1.33 1.39 -7.27
C VAL A 62 -0.60 2.30 -6.29
N VAL A 63 -0.96 2.24 -5.02
CA VAL A 63 -0.17 2.88 -3.96
C VAL A 63 1.15 2.12 -3.79
N GLY A 64 2.26 2.85 -3.76
CA GLY A 64 3.58 2.29 -3.52
C GLY A 64 3.73 1.65 -2.14
N ARG A 65 4.71 0.75 -2.01
CA ARG A 65 5.14 0.24 -0.71
C ARG A 65 5.76 1.36 0.14
N PHE A 66 5.91 1.12 1.44
CA PHE A 66 6.71 2.00 2.29
C PHE A 66 8.16 2.06 1.80
N GLN A 67 8.62 3.26 1.44
CA GLN A 67 9.96 3.52 0.92
C GLN A 67 10.36 4.96 1.24
N VAL A 68 11.48 5.11 1.97
CA VAL A 68 11.97 6.42 2.46
C VAL A 68 13.44 6.67 2.13
N ASP A 69 14.12 5.68 1.56
CA ASP A 69 15.51 5.74 1.08
C ASP A 69 15.60 6.30 -0.35
N ARG A 70 14.52 6.22 -1.12
CA ARG A 70 14.41 6.75 -2.47
C ARG A 70 13.02 7.35 -2.72
N PRO A 71 12.91 8.56 -3.30
CA PRO A 71 11.62 9.15 -3.65
C PRO A 71 10.82 8.28 -4.60
N TRP A 72 9.51 8.30 -4.47
CA TRP A 72 8.59 7.62 -5.37
C TRP A 72 7.27 8.39 -5.50
N GLU A 73 6.60 8.21 -6.62
CA GLU A 73 5.30 8.83 -6.91
C GLU A 73 4.36 7.80 -7.53
N SER A 74 3.23 7.56 -6.86
CA SER A 74 2.13 6.80 -7.45
C SER A 74 1.36 7.70 -8.40
N CYS A 75 1.28 7.31 -9.68
CA CYS A 75 0.33 7.88 -10.61
C CYS A 75 -0.93 7.01 -10.63
N ILE A 76 -2.10 7.59 -10.36
CA ILE A 76 -3.35 6.83 -10.23
C ILE A 76 -4.50 7.63 -10.88
N PRO A 77 -5.29 7.03 -11.80
CA PRO A 77 -6.47 7.70 -12.35
C PRO A 77 -7.57 7.84 -11.30
N MET A 78 -8.28 8.97 -11.31
CA MET A 78 -9.49 9.11 -10.51
C MET A 78 -10.60 8.16 -10.97
N GLY A 79 -10.64 7.82 -12.26
CA GLY A 79 -11.54 6.83 -12.86
C GLY A 79 -10.97 5.40 -12.83
N THR A 80 -11.46 4.56 -13.73
CA THR A 80 -10.91 3.21 -13.94
C THR A 80 -9.87 3.16 -15.07
N GLN A 81 -9.54 4.30 -15.68
CA GLN A 81 -8.60 4.46 -16.78
C GLN A 81 -8.10 5.91 -16.85
N TRP A 82 -6.99 6.13 -17.55
CA TRP A 82 -6.34 7.45 -17.70
C TRP A 82 -7.15 8.45 -18.56
N SER A 83 -7.70 7.97 -19.68
CA SER A 83 -8.50 8.82 -20.57
C SER A 83 -9.95 8.89 -20.14
N TRP A 84 -10.64 9.96 -20.51
CA TRP A 84 -12.05 10.13 -20.14
C TRP A 84 -12.94 9.05 -20.76
N ARG A 85 -13.89 8.54 -19.97
CA ARG A 85 -14.96 7.63 -20.41
C ARG A 85 -16.30 8.10 -19.89
N SER A 86 -17.30 8.10 -20.76
CA SER A 86 -18.69 8.37 -20.35
C SER A 86 -19.12 7.37 -19.29
N GLN A 87 -19.78 7.87 -18.22
CA GLN A 87 -20.28 7.07 -17.10
C GLN A 87 -19.21 6.24 -16.37
N ASP A 88 -17.96 6.72 -16.32
CA ASP A 88 -16.92 6.01 -15.57
C ASP A 88 -17.22 5.93 -14.06
N LYS A 89 -16.75 4.84 -13.42
CA LYS A 89 -16.74 4.68 -11.96
C LYS A 89 -15.57 5.48 -11.42
N LEU A 90 -15.86 6.68 -10.92
CA LEU A 90 -14.88 7.52 -10.25
C LEU A 90 -14.73 7.11 -8.79
N LYS A 91 -13.50 7.18 -8.28
CA LYS A 91 -13.22 7.16 -6.84
C LYS A 91 -14.02 8.24 -6.13
N SER A 92 -14.51 7.92 -4.94
CA SER A 92 -15.09 8.86 -3.99
C SER A 92 -14.03 9.82 -3.44
N SER A 93 -14.48 10.91 -2.80
CA SER A 93 -13.54 11.85 -2.16
C SER A 93 -12.74 11.15 -1.07
N ASN A 94 -13.37 10.22 -0.33
CA ASN A 94 -12.73 9.44 0.72
C ASN A 94 -11.63 8.56 0.13
N GLU A 95 -11.93 7.79 -0.93
CA GLU A 95 -10.91 6.97 -1.59
C GLU A 95 -9.71 7.81 -2.06
N CYS A 96 -9.95 8.99 -2.65
CA CYS A 96 -8.87 9.87 -3.08
C CYS A 96 -8.04 10.41 -1.89
N ILE A 97 -8.68 10.82 -0.79
CA ILE A 97 -8.00 11.32 0.41
C ILE A 97 -7.21 10.19 1.09
N THR A 98 -7.80 9.01 1.25
CA THR A 98 -7.12 7.83 1.79
C THR A 98 -5.94 7.42 0.91
N THR A 99 -6.07 7.46 -0.42
CA THR A 99 -4.96 7.20 -1.34
C THR A 99 -3.81 8.19 -1.13
N LEU A 100 -4.13 9.49 -0.97
CA LEU A 100 -3.14 10.52 -0.68
C LEU A 100 -2.42 10.27 0.66
N ILE A 101 -3.19 9.99 1.71
CA ILE A 101 -2.68 9.68 3.05
C ILE A 101 -1.76 8.46 3.01
N GLN A 102 -2.14 7.39 2.30
CA GLN A 102 -1.32 6.19 2.17
C GLN A 102 -0.04 6.45 1.39
N CYS A 103 -0.08 7.25 0.32
CA CYS A 103 1.13 7.65 -0.41
C CYS A 103 2.08 8.45 0.48
N ALA A 104 1.57 9.49 1.14
CA ALA A 104 2.37 10.33 2.03
C ALA A 104 2.95 9.53 3.20
N GLY A 105 2.15 8.67 3.84
CA GLY A 105 2.59 7.82 4.93
C GLY A 105 3.58 6.74 4.51
N GLY A 106 3.57 6.35 3.22
CA GLY A 106 4.55 5.46 2.61
C GLY A 106 5.86 6.16 2.22
N GLY A 107 5.97 7.48 2.42
CA GLY A 107 7.13 8.28 2.03
C GLY A 107 7.12 8.76 0.57
N GLY A 108 5.98 8.63 -0.12
CA GLY A 108 5.83 8.96 -1.54
C GLY A 108 4.90 10.14 -1.82
N ASN A 109 4.77 10.44 -3.12
CA ASN A 109 3.83 11.43 -3.64
C ASN A 109 2.65 10.76 -4.37
N LEU A 110 1.52 11.45 -4.46
CA LEU A 110 0.37 11.05 -5.29
C LEU A 110 0.21 12.00 -6.47
N ALA A 111 0.39 11.48 -7.68
CA ALA A 111 -0.08 12.09 -8.92
C ALA A 111 -1.47 11.55 -9.25
N LEU A 112 -2.52 12.22 -8.76
CA LEU A 112 -3.90 11.87 -9.06
C LEU A 112 -4.29 12.39 -10.44
N ASP A 113 -4.50 11.48 -11.39
CA ASP A 113 -4.87 11.80 -12.76
C ASP A 113 -6.36 12.17 -12.88
N ILE A 114 -6.61 13.18 -13.71
CA ILE A 114 -7.93 13.67 -14.06
C ILE A 114 -8.05 13.74 -15.57
N ALA A 115 -9.22 13.39 -16.09
CA ALA A 115 -9.43 13.28 -17.51
C ALA A 115 -10.43 14.34 -18.00
N PRO A 116 -9.99 15.33 -18.80
CA PRO A 116 -10.89 16.27 -19.45
C PRO A 116 -11.87 15.53 -20.40
N VAL A 117 -13.09 16.02 -20.47
CA VAL A 117 -14.07 15.58 -21.47
C VAL A 117 -13.64 16.08 -22.87
N PRO A 118 -14.22 15.57 -23.98
CA PRO A 118 -13.74 15.89 -25.34
C PRO A 118 -13.73 17.38 -25.74
N ASP A 119 -14.47 18.23 -25.02
CA ASP A 119 -14.47 19.69 -25.25
C ASP A 119 -13.38 20.44 -24.44
N GLY A 120 -12.51 19.70 -23.73
CA GLY A 120 -11.41 20.23 -22.94
C GLY A 120 -11.77 20.64 -21.50
N LYS A 121 -13.03 20.54 -21.08
CA LYS A 121 -13.42 20.83 -19.70
C LYS A 121 -13.15 19.65 -18.77
N ILE A 122 -12.86 19.93 -17.51
CA ILE A 122 -12.86 18.91 -16.46
C ILE A 122 -14.30 18.52 -16.15
N GLU A 123 -14.59 17.24 -16.09
CA GLU A 123 -15.92 16.74 -15.74
C GLU A 123 -16.35 17.21 -14.34
N GLN A 124 -17.61 17.66 -14.19
CA GLN A 124 -18.12 18.24 -12.95
C GLN A 124 -17.94 17.32 -11.72
N ARG A 125 -18.12 15.99 -11.89
CA ARG A 125 -17.88 15.02 -10.80
C ARG A 125 -16.42 15.05 -10.33
N GLN A 126 -15.45 15.18 -11.23
CA GLN A 126 -14.03 15.27 -10.87
C GLN A 126 -13.72 16.61 -10.18
N VAL A 127 -14.33 17.71 -10.63
CA VAL A 127 -14.22 19.03 -9.97
C VAL A 127 -14.70 18.96 -8.52
N GLU A 128 -15.82 18.30 -8.26
CA GLU A 128 -16.35 18.13 -6.90
C GLU A 128 -15.39 17.32 -6.01
N ARG A 129 -14.80 16.24 -6.53
CA ARG A 129 -13.79 15.46 -5.79
C ARG A 129 -12.57 16.32 -5.44
N LEU A 130 -12.02 17.06 -6.40
CA LEU A 130 -10.87 17.94 -6.19
C LEU A 130 -11.16 19.04 -5.15
N LYS A 131 -12.36 19.63 -5.17
CA LYS A 131 -12.76 20.62 -4.16
C LYS A 131 -12.83 20.02 -2.76
N ASN A 132 -13.39 18.81 -2.62
CA ASN A 132 -13.46 18.13 -1.32
C ASN A 132 -12.07 17.78 -0.79
N ILE A 133 -11.17 17.29 -1.67
CA ILE A 133 -9.76 17.04 -1.32
C ILE A 133 -9.09 18.34 -0.87
N GLY A 134 -9.30 19.44 -1.61
CA GLY A 134 -8.75 20.76 -1.29
C GLY A 134 -9.24 21.30 0.05
N GLN A 135 -10.53 21.15 0.37
CA GLN A 135 -11.09 21.55 1.68
C GLN A 135 -10.50 20.74 2.83
N TRP A 136 -10.30 19.43 2.63
CA TRP A 136 -9.64 18.59 3.62
C TRP A 136 -8.16 19.00 3.82
N LEU A 137 -7.44 19.27 2.72
CA LEU A 137 -6.05 19.75 2.75
C LEU A 137 -5.90 21.15 3.35
N GLU A 138 -6.87 22.05 3.18
CA GLU A 138 -6.85 23.36 3.82
C GLU A 138 -6.85 23.23 5.35
N LYS A 139 -7.60 22.26 5.89
CA LYS A 139 -7.69 22.03 7.33
C LYS A 139 -6.56 21.16 7.89
N TYR A 140 -6.16 20.13 7.15
CA TYR A 140 -5.26 19.09 7.66
C TYR A 140 -3.98 18.90 6.82
N GLY A 141 -3.75 19.71 5.79
CA GLY A 141 -2.59 19.58 4.90
C GLY A 141 -1.25 19.70 5.62
N GLN A 142 -1.21 20.27 6.83
CA GLN A 142 -0.01 20.27 7.69
C GLN A 142 0.46 18.87 8.13
N THR A 143 -0.39 17.84 8.02
CA THR A 143 -0.04 16.45 8.30
C THR A 143 0.46 15.72 7.05
N ILE A 144 0.39 16.35 5.88
CA ILE A 144 0.83 15.79 4.59
C ILE A 144 2.02 16.58 4.03
N TYR A 145 1.92 17.91 3.98
CA TYR A 145 2.95 18.77 3.44
C TYR A 145 4.08 18.99 4.44
N GLY A 146 5.32 18.80 3.98
CA GLY A 146 6.52 19.00 4.81
C GLY A 146 6.69 17.94 5.89
N THR A 147 6.07 16.76 5.71
CA THR A 147 6.24 15.60 6.58
C THR A 147 7.04 14.50 5.86
N SER A 148 7.45 13.49 6.61
CA SER A 148 8.01 12.23 6.10
C SER A 148 7.07 11.07 6.43
N GLY A 149 7.12 9.98 5.67
CA GLY A 149 6.28 8.80 5.92
C GLY A 149 6.72 8.01 7.16
N GLY A 150 5.76 7.39 7.85
CA GLY A 150 5.97 6.60 9.07
C GLY A 150 5.76 7.41 10.36
N PRO A 151 6.23 6.92 11.52
CA PRO A 151 6.95 5.66 11.71
C PRO A 151 6.05 4.42 11.70
N PHE A 152 4.74 4.56 11.83
CA PHE A 152 3.79 3.47 11.63
C PHE A 152 3.48 3.35 10.14
N LYS A 153 3.94 2.25 9.52
CA LYS A 153 3.82 2.06 8.08
C LYS A 153 2.34 1.97 7.67
N PRO A 154 1.98 2.46 6.47
CA PRO A 154 0.62 2.36 5.97
C PRO A 154 0.10 0.92 5.93
N CYS A 155 -1.15 0.75 6.34
CA CYS A 155 -1.93 -0.45 6.15
C CYS A 155 -3.34 -0.06 5.69
N LYS A 156 -4.28 -1.02 5.69
CA LYS A 156 -5.63 -0.80 5.16
C LYS A 156 -6.53 0.08 6.03
N TRP A 157 -6.19 0.28 7.30
CA TRP A 157 -7.01 1.06 8.23
C TRP A 157 -6.30 2.32 8.76
N ALA A 158 -4.99 2.43 8.55
CA ALA A 158 -4.21 3.57 9.00
C ALA A 158 -2.97 3.84 8.15
N ALA A 159 -2.44 5.05 8.30
CA ALA A 159 -1.09 5.41 7.89
C ALA A 159 -0.56 6.45 8.87
N SER A 160 0.75 6.70 8.87
CA SER A 160 1.28 7.84 9.60
C SER A 160 2.30 8.61 8.81
N THR A 161 2.36 9.90 9.10
CA THR A 161 3.45 10.78 8.71
C THR A 161 4.05 11.40 9.97
N TYR A 162 5.23 12.00 9.85
CA TYR A 162 5.82 12.74 10.95
C TYR A 162 6.58 13.98 10.50
N ARG A 163 6.76 14.90 11.45
CA ARG A 163 7.66 16.04 11.34
C ARG A 163 8.26 16.30 12.72
N ASP A 164 9.58 16.36 12.78
CA ASP A 164 10.34 16.51 14.03
C ASP A 164 9.91 15.48 15.07
N ASN A 165 9.31 15.91 16.19
CA ASN A 165 8.85 15.06 17.28
C ASN A 165 7.32 14.80 17.27
N ASN A 166 6.63 15.18 16.19
CA ASN A 166 5.19 14.98 16.04
C ASN A 166 4.91 13.91 14.98
N ILE A 167 4.17 12.89 15.37
CA ILE A 167 3.63 11.85 14.50
C ILE A 167 2.14 12.16 14.28
N PHE A 168 1.71 12.18 13.03
CA PHE A 168 0.32 12.29 12.64
C PHE A 168 -0.16 10.91 12.21
N LEU A 169 -0.91 10.24 13.09
CA LEU A 169 -1.55 8.97 12.78
C LEU A 169 -2.92 9.24 12.18
N HIS A 170 -3.09 8.81 10.94
CA HIS A 170 -4.33 8.87 10.18
C HIS A 170 -5.08 7.55 10.32
N LEU A 171 -6.33 7.60 10.79
CA LEU A 171 -7.20 6.46 11.02
C LEU A 171 -8.44 6.58 10.14
N PHE A 172 -8.49 5.79 9.07
CA PHE A 172 -9.56 5.81 8.06
C PHE A 172 -10.27 4.45 7.91
N GLY A 173 -9.85 3.45 8.69
CA GLY A 173 -10.60 2.21 8.89
C GLY A 173 -10.75 1.95 10.39
N TRP A 174 -11.97 1.67 10.83
CA TRP A 174 -12.25 1.43 12.25
C TRP A 174 -12.58 -0.02 12.51
N ARG A 175 -12.01 -0.53 13.59
CA ARG A 175 -12.45 -1.75 14.25
C ARG A 175 -13.22 -1.38 15.51
N ASP A 176 -14.05 -2.28 15.99
CA ASP A 176 -14.65 -2.15 17.32
C ASP A 176 -13.54 -2.13 18.38
N GLY A 177 -13.68 -1.25 19.37
CA GLY A 177 -12.74 -1.14 20.49
C GLY A 177 -11.62 -0.10 20.31
N GLU A 178 -10.49 -0.37 20.98
CA GLU A 178 -9.30 0.49 21.05
C GLU A 178 -8.36 0.23 19.86
N VAL A 179 -7.65 1.27 19.41
CA VAL A 179 -6.58 1.13 18.42
C VAL A 179 -5.29 0.73 19.14
N LYS A 180 -4.69 -0.37 18.70
CA LYS A 180 -3.44 -0.88 19.25
C LYS A 180 -2.31 -0.69 18.24
N LEU A 181 -1.28 0.01 18.65
CA LEU A 181 -0.07 0.22 17.87
C LEU A 181 1.08 -0.56 18.51
N PRO A 182 2.05 -1.03 17.71
CA PRO A 182 3.29 -1.58 18.23
C PRO A 182 4.03 -0.59 19.15
N PRO A 183 4.91 -1.08 20.04
CA PRO A 183 5.68 -0.20 20.91
C PRO A 183 6.73 0.56 20.07
N ILE A 184 7.03 1.77 20.52
CA ILE A 184 8.18 2.57 20.05
C ILE A 184 9.08 2.88 21.24
N ASN A 185 10.38 3.05 21.00
CA ASN A 185 11.36 3.31 22.07
C ASN A 185 11.17 4.67 22.74
N ASN A 186 10.57 5.62 22.03
CA ASN A 186 10.32 6.97 22.51
C ASN A 186 9.11 7.00 23.45
N LYS A 187 9.18 7.83 24.49
CA LYS A 187 8.05 8.10 25.37
C LYS A 187 7.07 9.06 24.70
N ILE A 188 5.79 8.71 24.71
CA ILE A 188 4.72 9.62 24.30
C ILE A 188 4.52 10.67 25.38
N ILE A 189 4.74 11.94 25.02
CA ILE A 189 4.51 13.11 25.88
C ILE A 189 3.03 13.48 25.88
N SER A 190 2.40 13.46 24.72
CA SER A 190 0.97 13.74 24.57
C SER A 190 0.40 13.12 23.30
N ALA A 191 -0.89 12.78 23.32
CA ALA A 191 -1.67 12.44 22.13
C ALA A 191 -3.00 13.19 22.15
N LYS A 192 -3.43 13.74 21.01
CA LYS A 192 -4.71 14.46 20.88
C LYS A 192 -5.31 14.31 19.48
N LEU A 193 -6.63 14.48 19.38
CA LEU A 193 -7.33 14.48 18.09
C LEU A 193 -7.23 15.86 17.43
N LEU A 194 -6.57 15.91 16.27
CA LEU A 194 -6.58 17.11 15.41
C LEU A 194 -7.93 17.31 14.71
N THR A 195 -8.68 16.23 14.51
CA THR A 195 -10.02 16.27 13.92
C THR A 195 -11.10 16.78 14.87
N GLY A 196 -10.78 16.90 16.17
CA GLY A 196 -11.67 17.36 17.22
C GLY A 196 -12.17 16.21 18.11
N GLY A 197 -12.76 16.58 19.25
CA GLY A 197 -13.25 15.61 20.25
C GLY A 197 -12.22 15.27 21.33
N LYS A 198 -12.44 14.14 22.00
CA LYS A 198 -11.59 13.63 23.08
C LYS A 198 -11.07 12.24 22.75
N MET A 199 -9.89 11.94 23.27
CA MET A 199 -9.30 10.61 23.24
C MET A 199 -8.49 10.36 24.50
N GLU A 200 -8.23 9.09 24.78
CA GLU A 200 -7.28 8.66 25.82
C GLU A 200 -6.18 7.82 25.18
N PHE A 201 -4.99 7.81 25.78
CA PHE A 201 -3.91 6.93 25.37
C PHE A 201 -3.21 6.31 26.56
N ARG A 202 -2.65 5.13 26.35
CA ARG A 202 -1.76 4.44 27.30
C ARG A 202 -0.57 3.87 26.52
N GLN A 203 0.62 4.00 27.09
CA GLN A 203 1.84 3.40 26.55
C GLN A 203 2.42 2.46 27.60
N ASN A 204 2.79 1.26 27.17
CA ASN A 204 3.57 0.31 27.96
C ASN A 204 4.70 -0.28 27.09
N ASP A 205 5.50 -1.19 27.64
CA ASP A 205 6.68 -1.75 26.95
C ASP A 205 6.33 -2.63 25.74
N THR A 206 5.05 -3.02 25.57
CA THR A 206 4.59 -3.96 24.54
C THR A 206 3.64 -3.35 23.52
N GLU A 207 2.96 -2.26 23.83
CA GLU A 207 1.99 -1.63 22.94
C GLU A 207 1.70 -0.16 23.32
N ILE A 208 1.19 0.59 22.35
CA ILE A 208 0.49 1.85 22.56
C ILE A 208 -0.99 1.62 22.27
N VAL A 209 -1.84 2.02 23.19
CA VAL A 209 -3.29 1.87 23.10
C VAL A 209 -3.95 3.24 23.02
N LEU A 210 -4.74 3.47 21.98
CA LEU A 210 -5.52 4.69 21.78
C LEU A 210 -7.02 4.36 21.89
N SER A 211 -7.72 5.09 22.74
CA SER A 211 -9.17 4.99 22.89
C SER A 211 -9.82 6.25 22.32
N VAL A 212 -10.56 6.08 21.22
CA VAL A 212 -11.31 7.15 20.56
C VAL A 212 -12.80 6.80 20.61
N PRO A 213 -13.62 7.55 21.37
CA PRO A 213 -15.07 7.37 21.41
C PRO A 213 -15.69 7.47 20.02
N GLN A 214 -16.73 6.67 19.74
CA GLN A 214 -17.32 6.56 18.41
C GLN A 214 -17.82 7.90 17.86
N GLU A 215 -18.36 8.76 18.73
CA GLU A 215 -18.84 10.10 18.38
C GLU A 215 -17.73 11.08 17.98
N ASN A 216 -16.47 10.77 18.30
CA ASN A 216 -15.29 11.56 17.92
C ASN A 216 -14.54 10.96 16.73
N ARG A 217 -15.02 9.84 16.18
CA ARG A 217 -14.47 9.20 14.97
C ARG A 217 -15.02 9.90 13.74
N HIS A 218 -14.15 10.13 12.78
CA HIS A 218 -14.46 10.67 11.46
C HIS A 218 -14.16 9.61 10.40
N ASP A 219 -15.16 9.28 9.59
CA ASP A 219 -15.10 8.19 8.61
C ASP A 219 -14.10 8.43 7.48
N ILE A 220 -13.87 9.70 7.11
CA ILE A 220 -12.89 10.04 6.07
C ILE A 220 -11.48 9.82 6.61
N ASP A 221 -11.22 10.38 7.78
CA ASP A 221 -9.93 10.35 8.43
C ASP A 221 -10.06 10.93 9.85
N THR A 222 -9.64 10.16 10.84
CA THR A 222 -9.46 10.60 12.22
C THR A 222 -7.98 10.75 12.51
N ILE A 223 -7.55 11.97 12.81
CA ILE A 223 -6.12 12.29 12.92
C ILE A 223 -5.76 12.45 14.39
N VAL A 224 -4.84 11.59 14.84
CA VAL A 224 -4.19 11.69 16.14
C VAL A 224 -2.81 12.34 15.95
N GLU A 225 -2.58 13.48 16.60
CA GLU A 225 -1.23 14.04 16.75
C GLU A 225 -0.61 13.47 18.03
N ILE A 226 0.47 12.71 17.87
CA ILE A 226 1.26 12.10 18.94
C ILE A 226 2.59 12.86 19.01
N THR A 227 2.82 13.55 20.13
CA THR A 227 4.10 14.18 20.43
C THR A 227 4.92 13.24 21.29
N ILE A 228 6.15 12.96 20.85
CA ILE A 228 7.09 12.09 21.55
C ILE A 228 8.28 12.89 22.10
N ASP A 229 9.04 12.27 23.00
CA ASP A 229 10.40 12.73 23.27
C ASP A 229 11.34 12.36 22.12
N GLY A 230 12.36 13.19 21.88
CA GLY A 230 13.27 12.99 20.76
C GLY A 230 12.63 13.21 19.38
N SER A 231 13.24 12.64 18.34
CA SER A 231 12.82 12.81 16.94
C SER A 231 12.13 11.55 16.43
N ALA A 232 11.01 11.72 15.72
CA ALA A 232 10.30 10.61 15.08
C ALA A 232 11.11 9.99 13.93
N LYS A 233 12.08 10.72 13.38
CA LYS A 233 13.02 10.21 12.37
C LYS A 233 13.88 9.05 12.90
N ASP A 234 14.13 9.01 14.20
CA ASP A 234 15.01 8.01 14.82
C ASP A 234 14.27 6.70 15.14
N ILE A 235 12.94 6.67 14.95
CA ILE A 235 12.13 5.48 15.12
C ILE A 235 12.30 4.58 13.89
N VAL A 236 12.70 3.33 14.13
CA VAL A 236 12.68 2.29 13.09
C VAL A 236 11.22 2.07 12.66
N PRO A 237 10.86 2.26 11.38
CA PRO A 237 9.48 2.12 10.93
C PRO A 237 8.89 0.75 11.27
N VAL A 238 7.67 0.73 11.79
CA VAL A 238 7.02 -0.48 12.31
C VAL A 238 5.77 -0.81 11.48
N ASN A 239 5.58 -2.09 11.15
CA ASN A 239 4.37 -2.56 10.49
C ASN A 239 3.19 -2.45 11.46
N LEU A 240 2.08 -1.91 10.99
CA LEU A 240 0.80 -2.03 11.67
C LEU A 240 0.19 -3.36 11.26
N SER A 241 -0.33 -4.11 12.23
CA SER A 241 -1.12 -5.28 11.89
C SER A 241 -2.29 -4.83 11.01
N SER A 242 -2.40 -5.40 9.81
CA SER A 242 -3.61 -5.36 8.99
C SER A 242 -4.81 -5.92 9.75
N GLY A 243 -4.51 -6.64 10.84
CA GLY A 243 -5.32 -7.44 11.73
C GLY A 243 -5.92 -8.63 11.01
N SER A 244 -5.12 -9.19 10.12
CA SER A 244 -5.31 -10.52 9.59
C SER A 244 -5.25 -11.55 10.73
N LEU A 245 -6.11 -12.56 10.63
CA LEU A 245 -6.08 -13.73 11.51
C LEU A 245 -4.76 -14.50 11.41
N ALA A 246 -4.04 -14.37 10.28
CA ALA A 246 -2.78 -15.03 10.00
C ALA A 246 -1.55 -14.22 10.44
N PHE A 247 -1.71 -12.95 10.84
CA PHE A 247 -0.58 -12.08 11.19
C PHE A 247 0.29 -12.69 12.29
N THR A 248 1.58 -12.87 12.01
CA THR A 248 2.61 -13.45 12.90
C THR A 248 2.34 -14.88 13.36
N LYS A 249 1.40 -15.59 12.72
CA LYS A 249 1.07 -16.96 13.07
C LYS A 249 2.14 -17.94 12.58
N PRO A 250 2.32 -19.10 13.25
CA PRO A 250 3.23 -20.13 12.79
C PRO A 250 2.94 -20.52 11.33
N ALA A 251 3.95 -20.37 10.48
CA ALA A 251 3.86 -20.62 9.06
C ALA A 251 4.90 -21.66 8.62
N SER A 252 4.57 -22.40 7.57
CA SER A 252 5.48 -23.35 6.93
C SER A 252 5.28 -23.34 5.43
N ALA A 253 6.30 -23.79 4.71
CA ALA A 253 6.21 -23.98 3.27
C ALA A 253 6.84 -25.31 2.89
N SER A 254 6.46 -25.87 1.74
CA SER A 254 7.11 -27.07 1.21
C SER A 254 8.60 -26.87 0.92
N SER A 255 8.97 -25.66 0.51
CA SER A 255 10.35 -25.26 0.25
C SER A 255 10.52 -23.75 0.42
N THR A 256 11.77 -23.33 0.50
CA THR A 256 12.15 -21.93 0.67
C THR A 256 13.43 -21.68 -0.10
N TYR A 257 13.50 -20.59 -0.86
CA TYR A 257 14.68 -20.22 -1.63
C TYR A 257 15.93 -20.06 -0.74
N ASN A 258 15.79 -19.30 0.35
CA ASN A 258 16.75 -19.21 1.45
C ASN A 258 16.06 -18.61 2.70
N MET A 259 16.80 -18.39 3.79
CA MET A 259 16.23 -17.89 5.05
C MET A 259 15.66 -16.46 4.98
N ASP A 260 16.06 -15.64 4.01
CA ASP A 260 15.51 -14.29 3.81
C ASP A 260 14.10 -14.32 3.18
N PHE A 261 13.70 -15.48 2.62
CA PHE A 261 12.42 -15.69 1.94
C PHE A 261 11.56 -16.76 2.62
N SER A 262 11.71 -16.93 3.93
CA SER A 262 11.00 -17.93 4.75
C SER A 262 9.48 -17.71 4.77
N ALA A 263 8.74 -18.76 5.18
CA ALA A 263 7.27 -18.77 5.12
C ALA A 263 6.61 -17.66 5.97
N ASP A 264 7.23 -17.27 7.10
CA ASP A 264 6.74 -16.19 7.96
C ASP A 264 6.66 -14.84 7.25
N LYS A 265 7.47 -14.62 6.20
CA LYS A 265 7.49 -13.40 5.39
C LYS A 265 6.27 -13.17 4.51
N ALA A 266 5.33 -14.11 4.50
CA ALA A 266 4.04 -13.94 3.84
C ALA A 266 2.90 -13.65 4.83
N PHE A 267 3.23 -13.46 6.11
CA PHE A 267 2.28 -13.29 7.20
C PHE A 267 2.74 -12.23 8.21
N ASP A 268 3.64 -11.33 7.83
CA ASP A 268 4.22 -10.28 8.69
C ASP A 268 3.71 -8.86 8.37
N ASP A 269 2.69 -8.75 7.51
CA ASP A 269 2.09 -7.49 7.06
C ASP A 269 3.14 -6.49 6.53
N ASP A 270 4.17 -7.01 5.85
CA ASP A 270 5.27 -6.24 5.28
C ASP A 270 5.41 -6.51 3.77
N ASP A 271 4.81 -5.62 2.96
CA ASP A 271 4.87 -5.68 1.49
C ASP A 271 6.31 -5.54 0.91
N SER A 272 7.35 -5.42 1.74
CA SER A 272 8.76 -5.45 1.32
C SER A 272 9.44 -6.81 1.50
N THR A 273 8.88 -7.70 2.32
CA THR A 273 9.34 -9.08 2.50
C THR A 273 8.40 -10.06 1.83
N ARG A 274 8.89 -11.25 1.47
CA ARG A 274 8.07 -12.25 0.78
C ARG A 274 8.55 -13.65 1.08
N TRP A 275 7.64 -14.60 1.10
CA TRP A 275 8.01 -16.00 0.93
C TRP A 275 8.36 -16.27 -0.53
N ALA A 276 9.41 -17.05 -0.79
CA ALA A 276 9.72 -17.56 -2.13
C ALA A 276 10.04 -19.05 -2.05
N ALA A 277 9.40 -19.85 -2.90
CA ALA A 277 9.70 -21.27 -3.03
C ALA A 277 11.14 -21.46 -3.54
N ALA A 278 11.78 -22.56 -3.14
CA ALA A 278 13.01 -22.99 -3.81
C ALA A 278 12.71 -23.30 -5.28
N ASP A 279 13.69 -23.11 -6.17
CA ASP A 279 13.55 -23.42 -7.59
C ASP A 279 13.12 -24.88 -7.77
N SER A 280 11.95 -25.08 -8.38
CA SER A 280 11.42 -26.40 -8.75
C SER A 280 10.88 -26.40 -10.17
N ASN A 281 11.09 -27.50 -10.89
CA ASN A 281 10.51 -27.71 -12.22
C ASN A 281 9.01 -28.07 -12.17
N ASP A 282 8.42 -28.20 -10.98
CA ASP A 282 7.00 -28.45 -10.78
C ASP A 282 6.42 -27.52 -9.72
N ALA A 283 5.64 -26.52 -10.16
CA ALA A 283 5.00 -25.56 -9.28
C ALA A 283 4.06 -26.23 -8.24
N ARG A 284 3.54 -27.44 -8.51
CA ARG A 284 2.72 -28.24 -7.58
C ARG A 284 3.44 -28.64 -6.31
N GLN A 285 4.76 -28.50 -6.29
CA GLN A 285 5.58 -28.71 -5.12
C GLN A 285 5.70 -27.46 -4.25
N SER A 286 5.06 -26.35 -4.63
CA SER A 286 5.09 -25.08 -3.90
C SER A 286 3.78 -24.88 -3.12
N ARG A 287 3.85 -25.01 -1.81
CA ARG A 287 2.72 -24.75 -0.90
C ARG A 287 3.17 -23.88 0.26
N LEU A 288 2.27 -23.00 0.69
CA LEU A 288 2.46 -22.09 1.81
C LEU A 288 1.30 -22.30 2.79
N GLU A 289 1.62 -22.53 4.06
CA GLU A 289 0.69 -23.00 5.09
C GLU A 289 0.80 -22.11 6.33
N VAL A 290 -0.33 -21.85 6.99
CA VAL A 290 -0.40 -21.12 8.26
C VAL A 290 -1.31 -21.82 9.26
N ASP A 291 -0.90 -21.87 10.53
CA ASP A 291 -1.69 -22.36 11.66
C ASP A 291 -2.16 -21.19 12.53
N LEU A 292 -3.47 -20.93 12.53
CA LEU A 292 -4.10 -19.84 13.26
C LEU A 292 -4.10 -20.07 14.79
N GLY A 293 -3.74 -21.29 15.23
CA GLY A 293 -3.65 -21.73 16.61
C GLY A 293 -4.97 -22.23 17.20
N GLN A 294 -6.09 -21.81 16.64
CA GLN A 294 -7.44 -22.29 16.94
C GLN A 294 -8.32 -22.09 15.71
N GLU A 295 -9.49 -22.74 15.68
CA GLU A 295 -10.45 -22.54 14.60
C GLU A 295 -10.91 -21.07 14.55
N GLN A 296 -10.83 -20.48 13.36
CA GLN A 296 -11.29 -19.12 13.07
C GLN A 296 -12.20 -19.13 11.83
N THR A 297 -13.15 -18.19 11.78
CA THR A 297 -14.02 -18.00 10.62
C THR A 297 -13.43 -16.98 9.65
N ILE A 298 -13.17 -17.41 8.43
CA ILE A 298 -12.56 -16.62 7.37
C ILE A 298 -13.63 -16.27 6.34
N SER A 299 -13.74 -15.00 5.99
CA SER A 299 -14.69 -14.51 4.98
C SER A 299 -14.01 -13.83 3.80
N VAL A 300 -12.81 -13.28 4.01
CA VAL A 300 -12.04 -12.58 2.97
C VAL A 300 -10.59 -12.99 3.02
N ILE A 301 -9.99 -13.14 1.84
CA ILE A 301 -8.58 -13.51 1.67
C ILE A 301 -7.95 -12.48 0.74
N LEU A 302 -6.84 -11.89 1.17
CA LEU A 302 -5.99 -11.08 0.30
C LEU A 302 -4.70 -11.84 0.01
N ILE A 303 -4.30 -11.87 -1.26
CA ILE A 303 -3.02 -12.44 -1.68
C ILE A 303 -2.27 -11.39 -2.51
N SER A 304 -0.98 -11.16 -2.20
CA SER A 304 -0.09 -10.32 -3.01
C SER A 304 1.07 -11.14 -3.56
N GLU A 305 1.27 -11.11 -4.87
CA GLU A 305 2.23 -11.96 -5.58
C GLU A 305 3.42 -11.14 -6.10
N PHE A 306 4.62 -11.72 -6.02
CA PHE A 306 5.78 -11.17 -6.72
C PHE A 306 5.82 -11.61 -8.18
N GLY A 307 5.67 -10.64 -9.08
CA GLY A 307 5.92 -10.81 -10.52
C GLY A 307 4.78 -11.43 -11.33
N SER A 308 3.60 -11.67 -10.74
CA SER A 308 2.39 -12.14 -11.45
C SER A 308 2.60 -13.40 -12.31
N LYS A 309 3.19 -14.44 -11.72
CA LYS A 309 3.64 -15.67 -12.39
C LYS A 309 2.69 -16.85 -12.20
N ILE A 310 1.89 -16.87 -11.13
CA ILE A 310 0.94 -17.95 -10.81
C ILE A 310 -0.19 -17.97 -11.85
N GLN A 311 -0.45 -19.16 -12.39
CA GLN A 311 -1.44 -19.41 -13.45
C GLN A 311 -2.65 -20.23 -12.95
N SER A 312 -2.49 -20.97 -11.86
CA SER A 312 -3.59 -21.62 -11.14
C SER A 312 -3.18 -21.99 -9.72
N TYR A 313 -4.11 -21.86 -8.77
CA TYR A 313 -3.91 -22.17 -7.36
C TYR A 313 -5.21 -22.63 -6.69
N GLU A 314 -5.07 -23.22 -5.50
CA GLU A 314 -6.15 -23.56 -4.60
C GLU A 314 -5.88 -23.00 -3.21
N LEU A 315 -6.95 -22.61 -2.52
CA LEU A 315 -6.93 -22.36 -1.09
C LEU A 315 -7.65 -23.52 -0.40
N GLN A 316 -6.98 -24.06 0.62
CA GLN A 316 -7.37 -25.30 1.27
C GLN A 316 -7.39 -25.14 2.78
N GLN A 317 -8.29 -25.86 3.43
CA GLN A 317 -8.35 -25.99 4.89
C GLN A 317 -8.03 -27.43 5.29
N GLU A 318 -7.45 -27.61 6.47
CA GLU A 318 -7.27 -28.94 7.06
C GLU A 318 -8.56 -29.38 7.78
N VAL A 319 -9.11 -30.53 7.39
CA VAL A 319 -10.26 -31.18 8.03
C VAL A 319 -9.89 -32.64 8.26
N GLU A 320 -9.87 -33.08 9.52
CA GLU A 320 -9.56 -34.47 9.88
C GLU A 320 -8.19 -34.96 9.34
N ASN A 321 -7.18 -34.07 9.33
CA ASN A 321 -5.84 -34.28 8.76
C ASN A 321 -5.81 -34.43 7.22
N GLU A 322 -6.89 -34.09 6.53
CA GLU A 322 -6.95 -34.02 5.08
C GLU A 322 -7.14 -32.58 4.62
N TRP A 323 -6.46 -32.20 3.54
CA TRP A 323 -6.61 -30.89 2.94
C TRP A 323 -7.79 -30.86 1.97
N LYS A 324 -8.76 -29.99 2.23
CA LYS A 324 -9.96 -29.81 1.39
C LYS A 324 -9.95 -28.43 0.76
N THR A 325 -10.08 -28.38 -0.57
CA THR A 325 -10.18 -27.14 -1.35
C THR A 325 -11.50 -26.45 -1.07
N PHE A 326 -11.44 -25.16 -0.70
CA PHE A 326 -12.62 -24.30 -0.54
C PHE A 326 -12.66 -23.17 -1.57
N HIS A 327 -11.55 -22.89 -2.26
CA HIS A 327 -11.50 -21.93 -3.36
C HIS A 327 -10.43 -22.32 -4.38
N SER A 328 -10.68 -22.05 -5.65
CA SER A 328 -9.73 -22.25 -6.76
C SER A 328 -9.68 -21.00 -7.62
N GLY A 329 -8.48 -20.61 -8.03
CA GLY A 329 -8.25 -19.43 -8.87
C GLY A 329 -7.21 -19.68 -9.97
N THR A 330 -7.11 -18.75 -10.91
CA THR A 330 -6.13 -18.78 -12.00
C THR A 330 -4.94 -17.88 -11.67
N THR A 331 -5.05 -16.59 -11.96
CA THR A 331 -4.00 -15.58 -11.73
C THR A 331 -4.27 -14.78 -10.47
N ILE A 332 -3.24 -14.58 -9.64
CA ILE A 332 -3.32 -13.65 -8.50
C ILE A 332 -2.99 -12.23 -8.99
N GLY A 333 -1.88 -12.07 -9.71
CA GLY A 333 -1.41 -10.74 -10.13
C GLY A 333 -0.78 -9.98 -8.96
N ILE A 334 -0.58 -8.67 -9.09
CA ILE A 334 0.08 -7.86 -8.05
C ILE A 334 -0.63 -8.02 -6.69
N ARG A 335 -1.97 -7.97 -6.70
CA ARG A 335 -2.80 -8.14 -5.50
C ARG A 335 -4.19 -8.62 -5.88
N HIS A 336 -4.72 -9.57 -5.12
CA HIS A 336 -6.05 -10.14 -5.34
C HIS A 336 -6.81 -10.25 -4.02
N THR A 337 -8.04 -9.74 -4.00
CA THR A 337 -8.98 -9.88 -2.89
C THR A 337 -10.06 -10.88 -3.28
N ILE A 338 -10.25 -11.90 -2.45
CA ILE A 338 -11.23 -12.96 -2.62
C ILE A 338 -12.29 -12.82 -1.53
N MET A 339 -13.51 -12.46 -1.94
CA MET A 339 -14.69 -12.52 -1.09
C MET A 339 -15.24 -13.94 -1.14
N LEU A 340 -15.21 -14.67 -0.03
CA LEU A 340 -15.73 -16.03 0.00
C LEU A 340 -17.26 -15.98 -0.05
N PRO A 341 -17.91 -16.80 -0.90
CA PRO A 341 -19.37 -16.82 -1.00
C PRO A 341 -20.03 -17.32 0.29
N MET A 342 -19.32 -18.15 1.05
CA MET A 342 -19.67 -18.57 2.39
C MET A 342 -18.41 -18.54 3.26
N PRO A 343 -18.49 -18.08 4.52
CA PRO A 343 -17.36 -18.13 5.43
C PRO A 343 -16.87 -19.57 5.65
N VAL A 344 -15.56 -19.69 5.88
CA VAL A 344 -14.85 -20.96 6.03
C VAL A 344 -14.26 -21.03 7.43
N ALA A 345 -14.58 -22.08 8.18
CA ALA A 345 -14.04 -22.31 9.52
C ALA A 345 -12.78 -23.20 9.42
N ALA A 346 -11.62 -22.64 9.78
CA ALA A 346 -10.36 -23.36 9.68
C ALA A 346 -9.40 -22.96 10.80
N GLN A 347 -8.62 -23.92 11.29
CA GLN A 347 -7.42 -23.64 12.08
C GLN A 347 -6.18 -23.55 11.19
N LYS A 348 -6.05 -24.42 10.18
CA LYS A 348 -4.95 -24.36 9.21
C LYS A 348 -5.45 -24.05 7.82
N VAL A 349 -4.73 -23.16 7.15
CA VAL A 349 -5.02 -22.74 5.78
C VAL A 349 -3.77 -22.90 4.92
N ARG A 350 -3.96 -23.34 3.68
CA ARG A 350 -2.89 -23.55 2.71
C ARG A 350 -3.20 -22.90 1.38
N LEU A 351 -2.23 -22.16 0.85
CA LEU A 351 -2.15 -21.83 -0.57
C LEU A 351 -1.37 -22.93 -1.29
N ASN A 352 -2.06 -23.67 -2.15
CA ASN A 352 -1.51 -24.74 -2.97
C ASN A 352 -1.36 -24.25 -4.42
N ILE A 353 -0.13 -24.05 -4.88
CA ILE A 353 0.12 -23.52 -6.23
C ILE A 353 0.11 -24.69 -7.21
N LEU A 354 -0.77 -24.66 -8.21
CA LEU A 354 -0.91 -25.76 -9.17
C LEU A 354 -0.12 -25.55 -10.45
N LYS A 355 0.11 -24.30 -10.84
CA LYS A 355 0.84 -23.91 -12.06
C LYS A 355 1.39 -22.49 -11.93
N SER A 356 2.61 -22.28 -12.41
CA SER A 356 3.31 -21.00 -12.49
C SER A 356 4.07 -20.91 -13.82
N SER A 357 4.28 -19.70 -14.35
CA SER A 357 5.13 -19.46 -15.53
C SER A 357 6.62 -19.57 -15.22
N GLU A 358 7.00 -19.58 -13.94
CA GLU A 358 8.37 -19.75 -13.47
C GLU A 358 8.49 -20.79 -12.34
N ASN A 359 9.72 -21.21 -12.09
CA ASN A 359 10.09 -22.29 -11.17
C ASN A 359 10.10 -21.90 -9.67
N SER A 360 10.03 -20.61 -9.35
CA SER A 360 10.02 -20.09 -7.97
C SER A 360 8.88 -19.08 -7.79
N PRO A 361 7.64 -19.56 -7.57
CA PRO A 361 6.55 -18.67 -7.19
C PRO A 361 6.83 -18.02 -5.84
N SER A 362 6.26 -16.83 -5.63
CA SER A 362 6.52 -16.05 -4.43
C SER A 362 5.38 -15.12 -4.06
N ILE A 363 5.14 -15.02 -2.76
CA ILE A 363 4.00 -14.32 -2.16
C ILE A 363 4.54 -13.31 -1.15
N TYR A 364 4.21 -12.03 -1.37
CA TYR A 364 4.44 -10.96 -0.40
C TYR A 364 3.55 -11.16 0.83
N GLU A 365 2.26 -11.40 0.63
CA GLU A 365 1.31 -11.51 1.73
C GLU A 365 0.19 -12.50 1.42
N LEU A 366 -0.19 -13.31 2.41
CA LEU A 366 -1.40 -14.14 2.44
C LEU A 366 -2.19 -13.82 3.71
N GLN A 367 -3.11 -12.87 3.58
CA GLN A 367 -3.88 -12.36 4.70
C GLN A 367 -5.29 -12.95 4.72
N LEU A 368 -5.73 -13.39 5.89
CA LEU A 368 -7.06 -13.94 6.17
C LEU A 368 -7.85 -12.99 7.08
N PHE A 369 -9.11 -12.73 6.77
CA PHE A 369 -9.97 -11.81 7.52
C PHE A 369 -11.36 -12.40 7.79
N ASP A 370 -11.97 -11.99 8.90
CA ASP A 370 -13.36 -12.27 9.20
C ASP A 370 -14.34 -11.32 8.45
N SER A 371 -15.64 -11.49 8.70
CA SER A 371 -16.70 -10.71 8.05
C SER A 371 -16.80 -9.26 8.53
N GLN A 372 -16.31 -8.92 9.73
CA GLN A 372 -16.34 -7.54 10.22
C GLN A 372 -15.35 -6.68 9.42
N LEU A 373 -14.20 -7.26 9.10
CA LEU A 373 -13.19 -6.57 8.30
C LEU A 373 -13.51 -6.59 6.83
N ALA A 374 -14.22 -7.59 6.32
CA ALA A 374 -14.64 -7.68 4.93
C ALA A 374 -15.26 -6.38 4.37
N GLU A 375 -16.00 -5.63 5.20
CA GLU A 375 -16.68 -4.41 4.77
C GLU A 375 -15.75 -3.23 4.49
N LEU A 376 -14.59 -3.17 5.16
CA LEU A 376 -13.57 -2.15 4.93
C LEU A 376 -12.79 -2.37 3.61
N TRP A 377 -12.99 -3.51 2.94
CA TRP A 377 -12.17 -3.99 1.82
C TRP A 377 -13.01 -4.29 0.56
N LYS A 378 -14.28 -3.84 0.54
CA LYS A 378 -15.24 -4.05 -0.57
C LYS A 378 -14.98 -3.15 -1.79
N ASP A 379 -14.11 -2.16 -1.67
CA ASP A 379 -13.69 -1.24 -2.74
C ASP A 379 -12.17 -1.32 -2.96
#